data_AF-A0A9Q9UPN6-F1
#
_entry.id   AF-A0A9Q9UPN6-F1
#
_cell.length_a   1.000
_cell.length_b   1.000
_cell.length_c   1.000
_cell.angle_alpha   90.00
_cell.angle_beta   90.00
_cell.angle_gamma   90.00
#
_symmetry.space_group_name_H-M   'P 1'
#
loop_
_entity.id
_entity.type
_entity.pdbx_description
1 polymer ?
#
loop_
_entity_poly.entity_id
_entity_poly.type
_entity_poly.pdbx_seq_one_letter_code
_entity_poly.pdbx_strand_id
1 'polypeptide(L)'
;MATILRLFRSAPRTTAGVACVVSLLTGCAAMTSSVPADPEQQFVTEQRNANMLYLQSLAAYKPAFENPGSFSRAQVLAKYDAMLYQYSVAAVSYIRTVYPAARQTLPPSLQPLPAPSGPVGIADVNRHYEHALEMNAGMWEIGMAADFGKPSKLAVPKYNGPLLFMPVAPPFPPLQDVRDPQFARLVTMTKKVDDAQKADLARQNAANAKLMAETAARRAANRPPGPDPLDSINPRTGLPYPPPAQETQRWCTMMGNGVGGRVPC
;
A
#
# COMPACT_ATOMS: atom_id res chain seq x y z
N MET A 1 -9.38 -41.93 -7.16
CA MET A 1 -9.93 -43.16 -6.52
C MET A 1 -11.08 -42.76 -5.61
N ALA A 2 -12.03 -43.67 -5.35
CA ALA A 2 -13.15 -43.56 -4.41
C ALA A 2 -14.09 -42.33 -4.53
N THR A 3 -15.32 -42.60 -4.99
CA THR A 3 -16.49 -41.71 -4.95
C THR A 3 -17.34 -42.01 -3.70
N ILE A 4 -18.55 -41.43 -3.59
CA ILE A 4 -19.65 -41.70 -2.63
C ILE A 4 -19.55 -40.87 -1.35
N LEU A 5 -20.61 -40.26 -0.79
CA LEU A 5 -21.87 -39.64 -1.22
C LEU A 5 -22.67 -39.44 0.09
N ARG A 6 -23.29 -38.27 0.22
CA ARG A 6 -24.46 -37.91 1.05
C ARG A 6 -25.07 -39.01 1.95
N LEU A 7 -25.32 -38.66 3.22
CA LEU A 7 -26.53 -39.10 3.92
C LEU A 7 -27.28 -37.90 4.49
N PHE A 8 -28.58 -37.80 4.19
CA PHE A 8 -29.51 -36.92 4.89
C PHE A 8 -30.00 -37.60 6.17
N ARG A 9 -30.20 -36.86 7.27
CA ARG A 9 -31.48 -36.93 8.01
C ARG A 9 -31.73 -35.76 8.95
N SER A 10 -33.01 -35.52 9.18
CA SER A 10 -33.55 -34.47 10.05
C SER A 10 -33.49 -34.86 11.53
N ALA A 11 -33.62 -33.86 12.41
CA ALA A 11 -33.64 -34.03 13.87
C ALA A 11 -34.87 -34.78 14.39
N PRO A 12 -34.79 -35.28 15.64
CA PRO A 12 -35.88 -35.14 16.60
C PRO A 12 -35.49 -34.22 17.78
N ARG A 13 -36.50 -33.72 18.48
CA ARG A 13 -36.37 -33.05 19.79
C ARG A 13 -36.03 -34.09 20.88
N THR A 14 -35.47 -33.67 22.01
CA THR A 14 -36.09 -33.72 23.37
C THR A 14 -35.15 -33.04 24.40
N THR A 15 -35.70 -32.65 25.54
CA THR A 15 -35.06 -31.99 26.69
C THR A 15 -34.00 -32.82 27.43
N ALA A 16 -32.98 -32.17 27.97
CA ALA A 16 -32.67 -32.14 29.41
C ALA A 16 -31.48 -31.19 29.69
N GLY A 17 -31.47 -30.52 30.84
CA GLY A 17 -30.32 -29.72 31.29
C GLY A 17 -29.40 -30.51 32.22
N VAL A 18 -28.08 -30.30 32.09
CA VAL A 18 -27.09 -30.69 33.09
C VAL A 18 -26.19 -29.47 33.33
N ALA A 19 -26.03 -29.08 34.60
CA ALA A 19 -25.13 -28.00 34.97
C ALA A 19 -23.69 -28.52 35.05
N CYS A 20 -22.77 -27.93 34.28
CA CYS A 20 -21.33 -28.17 34.44
C CYS A 20 -20.71 -27.03 35.24
N VAL A 21 -20.07 -27.40 36.36
CA VAL A 21 -19.44 -26.49 37.32
C VAL A 21 -18.29 -25.71 36.66
N VAL A 22 -18.18 -24.42 36.97
CA VAL A 22 -17.03 -23.60 36.57
C VAL A 22 -15.82 -23.96 37.45
N SER A 23 -15.05 -24.95 37.02
CA SER A 23 -13.78 -25.30 37.67
C SER A 23 -12.71 -24.24 37.41
N LEU A 24 -12.50 -23.35 38.38
CA LEU A 24 -11.35 -22.45 38.42
C LEU A 24 -10.05 -23.25 38.53
N LEU A 25 -9.26 -23.30 37.44
CA LEU A 25 -7.85 -23.66 37.48
C LEU A 25 -7.02 -22.53 36.89
N THR A 26 -6.40 -21.77 37.80
CA THR A 26 -5.37 -20.77 37.52
C THR A 26 -4.19 -21.40 36.76
N GLY A 27 -3.90 -20.94 35.54
CA GLY A 27 -2.89 -21.57 34.67
C GLY A 27 -1.98 -20.65 33.85
N CYS A 28 -2.34 -19.38 33.65
CA CYS A 28 -1.43 -18.34 33.17
C CYS A 28 -2.03 -16.95 33.41
N ALA A 29 -1.43 -16.17 34.30
CA ALA A 29 -1.69 -14.74 34.34
C ALA A 29 -0.95 -14.09 33.15
N ALA A 30 -1.63 -13.98 32.02
CA ALA A 30 -1.22 -13.00 31.02
C ALA A 30 -1.23 -11.63 31.72
N MET A 31 -0.06 -11.03 31.90
CA MET A 31 0.03 -9.66 32.42
C MET A 31 -0.53 -8.73 31.34
N THR A 32 -1.83 -8.50 31.36
CA THR A 32 -2.49 -7.41 30.66
C THR A 32 -1.93 -6.12 31.23
N SER A 33 -0.88 -5.61 30.61
CA SER A 33 -0.22 -4.37 31.01
C SER A 33 -1.26 -3.26 31.06
N SER A 34 -1.58 -2.77 32.26
CA SER A 34 -2.57 -1.72 32.51
C SER A 34 -2.13 -0.33 32.04
N VAL A 35 -1.03 -0.25 31.29
CA VAL A 35 -0.65 0.89 30.46
C VAL A 35 -1.73 1.05 29.38
N PRO A 36 -2.43 2.20 29.31
CA PRO A 36 -3.32 2.47 28.18
C PRO A 36 -2.53 2.35 26.88
N ALA A 37 -3.02 1.55 25.93
CA ALA A 37 -2.38 1.43 24.64
C ALA A 37 -2.29 2.81 23.98
N ASP A 38 -1.09 3.21 23.56
CA ASP A 38 -0.81 4.52 22.96
C ASP A 38 -1.83 4.82 21.85
N PRO A 39 -2.58 5.94 21.94
CA PRO A 39 -3.56 6.32 20.92
C PRO A 39 -2.98 6.36 19.50
N GLU A 40 -1.71 6.75 19.32
CA GLU A 40 -1.07 6.70 18.00
C GLU A 40 -0.89 5.25 17.51
N GLN A 41 -0.52 4.34 18.42
CA GLN A 41 -0.38 2.92 18.13
C GLN A 41 -1.74 2.23 17.89
N GLN A 42 -2.83 2.73 18.49
CA GLN A 42 -4.20 2.33 18.16
C GLN A 42 -4.53 2.69 16.70
N PHE A 43 -4.36 3.96 16.29
CA PHE A 43 -4.61 4.38 14.89
C PHE A 43 -3.71 3.66 13.87
N VAL A 44 -2.45 3.35 14.21
CA VAL A 44 -1.56 2.52 13.36
C VAL A 44 -2.08 1.10 13.22
N THR A 45 -2.64 0.52 14.28
CA THR A 45 -3.20 -0.85 14.28
C THR A 45 -4.51 -0.91 13.50
N GLU A 46 -5.40 0.07 13.69
CA GLU A 46 -6.63 0.23 12.90
C GLU A 46 -6.33 0.34 11.41
N GLN A 47 -5.35 1.18 11.02
CA GLN A 47 -4.99 1.38 9.62
C GLN A 47 -4.53 0.08 8.95
N ARG A 48 -3.69 -0.69 9.63
CA ARG A 48 -3.17 -1.96 9.14
C ARG A 48 -4.28 -2.99 8.99
N ASN A 49 -5.20 -3.07 9.96
CA ASN A 49 -6.35 -3.97 9.92
C ASN A 49 -7.33 -3.59 8.81
N ALA A 50 -7.70 -2.31 8.70
CA ALA A 50 -8.62 -1.82 7.67
C ALA A 50 -8.05 -1.98 6.25
N ASN A 51 -6.76 -1.67 6.03
CA ASN A 51 -6.11 -1.88 4.75
C ASN A 51 -5.97 -3.39 4.41
N MET A 52 -5.75 -4.25 5.39
CA MET A 52 -5.74 -5.71 5.18
C MET A 52 -7.14 -6.22 4.79
N LEU A 53 -8.21 -5.75 5.44
CA LEU A 53 -9.59 -6.10 5.07
C LEU A 53 -9.95 -5.59 3.66
N TYR A 54 -9.51 -4.39 3.29
CA TYR A 54 -9.64 -3.89 1.93
C TYR A 54 -8.91 -4.79 0.91
N LEU A 55 -7.65 -5.13 1.14
CA LEU A 55 -6.88 -6.02 0.26
C LEU A 55 -7.51 -7.42 0.14
N GLN A 56 -8.07 -7.96 1.22
CA GLN A 56 -8.86 -9.19 1.20
C GLN A 56 -10.14 -9.04 0.37
N SER A 57 -10.86 -7.93 0.49
CA SER A 57 -12.06 -7.66 -0.31
C SER A 57 -11.75 -7.51 -1.81
N LEU A 58 -10.63 -6.86 -2.14
CA LEU A 58 -10.12 -6.72 -3.51
C LEU A 58 -9.74 -8.09 -4.11
N ALA A 59 -9.08 -8.95 -3.34
CA ALA A 59 -8.78 -10.32 -3.73
C ALA A 59 -10.05 -11.18 -3.90
N ALA A 60 -11.06 -11.00 -3.04
CA ALA A 60 -12.36 -11.69 -3.13
C ALA A 60 -13.26 -11.14 -4.25
N TYR A 61 -13.00 -9.91 -4.72
CA TYR A 61 -13.65 -9.31 -5.88
C TYR A 61 -13.01 -9.77 -7.20
N LYS A 62 -11.67 -9.89 -7.25
CA LYS A 62 -10.88 -10.22 -8.45
C LYS A 62 -11.48 -11.30 -9.38
N PRO A 63 -11.98 -12.48 -8.91
CA PRO A 63 -12.58 -13.47 -9.81
C PRO A 63 -13.80 -12.96 -10.60
N ALA A 64 -14.57 -12.04 -10.02
CA ALA A 64 -15.74 -11.41 -10.66
C ALA A 64 -15.37 -10.25 -11.60
N PHE A 65 -14.13 -9.75 -11.53
CA PHE A 65 -13.54 -8.85 -12.52
C PHE A 65 -12.98 -9.63 -13.71
N GLU A 66 -12.22 -10.70 -13.45
CA GLU A 66 -11.58 -11.50 -14.50
C GLU A 66 -12.55 -12.40 -15.27
N ASN A 67 -13.57 -12.95 -14.60
CA ASN A 67 -14.55 -13.86 -15.19
C ASN A 67 -15.99 -13.46 -14.82
N PRO A 68 -16.49 -12.29 -15.27
CA PRO A 68 -17.80 -11.77 -14.88
C PRO A 68 -18.96 -12.70 -15.27
N GLY A 69 -18.83 -13.48 -16.35
CA GLY A 69 -19.84 -14.46 -16.78
C GLY A 69 -20.08 -15.62 -15.81
N SER A 70 -19.19 -15.83 -14.83
CA SER A 70 -19.35 -16.82 -13.76
C SER A 70 -20.21 -16.33 -12.59
N PHE A 71 -20.71 -15.10 -12.64
CA PHE A 71 -21.47 -14.44 -11.58
C PHE A 71 -22.72 -13.75 -12.14
N SER A 72 -23.79 -13.64 -11.34
CA SER A 72 -24.93 -12.81 -11.73
C SER A 72 -24.57 -11.32 -11.62
N ARG A 73 -25.19 -10.46 -12.44
CA ARG A 73 -24.96 -9.00 -12.39
C ARG A 73 -25.11 -8.43 -10.97
N ALA A 74 -26.09 -8.91 -10.21
CA ALA A 74 -26.31 -8.53 -8.82
C ALA A 74 -25.17 -8.98 -7.87
N GLN A 75 -24.57 -10.16 -8.10
CA GLN A 75 -23.41 -10.62 -7.34
C GLN A 75 -22.16 -9.77 -7.63
N VAL A 76 -21.92 -9.39 -8.89
CA VAL A 76 -20.77 -8.53 -9.23
C VAL A 76 -20.96 -7.12 -8.67
N LEU A 77 -22.17 -6.54 -8.78
CA LEU A 77 -22.53 -5.26 -8.15
C LEU A 77 -22.30 -5.29 -6.63
N ALA A 78 -22.88 -6.25 -5.91
CA ALA A 78 -22.76 -6.34 -4.46
C ALA A 78 -21.34 -6.62 -3.97
N LYS A 79 -20.56 -7.46 -4.68
CA LYS A 79 -19.13 -7.68 -4.38
C LYS A 79 -18.31 -6.41 -4.56
N TYR A 80 -18.58 -5.64 -5.61
CA TYR A 80 -17.84 -4.42 -5.92
C TYR A 80 -18.20 -3.29 -4.94
N ASP A 81 -19.48 -3.11 -4.62
CA ASP A 81 -19.95 -2.15 -3.62
C ASP A 81 -19.34 -2.42 -2.23
N ALA A 82 -19.31 -3.69 -1.80
CA ALA A 82 -18.64 -4.09 -0.56
C ALA A 82 -17.13 -3.81 -0.57
N MET A 83 -16.46 -3.95 -1.73
CA MET A 83 -15.04 -3.60 -1.89
C MET A 83 -14.82 -2.08 -1.82
N LEU A 84 -15.70 -1.27 -2.42
CA LEU A 84 -15.65 0.20 -2.30
C LEU A 84 -15.88 0.66 -0.87
N TYR A 85 -16.84 0.05 -0.15
CA TYR A 85 -17.04 0.32 1.27
C TYR A 85 -15.76 0.05 2.09
N GLN A 86 -15.13 -1.12 1.92
CA GLN A 86 -13.87 -1.44 2.61
C GLN A 86 -12.72 -0.50 2.22
N TYR A 87 -12.64 -0.06 0.96
CA TYR A 87 -11.72 0.99 0.54
C TYR A 87 -11.94 2.29 1.32
N SER A 88 -13.20 2.74 1.45
CA SER A 88 -13.53 3.97 2.18
C SER A 88 -13.15 3.89 3.67
N VAL A 89 -13.33 2.73 4.31
CA VAL A 89 -12.91 2.48 5.70
C VAL A 89 -11.38 2.52 5.82
N ALA A 90 -10.67 1.87 4.90
CA ALA A 90 -9.20 1.89 4.87
C ALA A 90 -8.63 3.29 4.64
N ALA A 91 -9.25 4.08 3.75
CA ALA A 91 -8.86 5.46 3.44
C ALA A 91 -9.09 6.40 4.64
N VAL A 92 -10.27 6.33 5.28
CA VAL A 92 -10.57 7.09 6.50
C VAL A 92 -9.60 6.73 7.63
N SER A 93 -9.29 5.44 7.81
CA SER A 93 -8.35 4.99 8.85
C SER A 93 -6.94 5.51 8.57
N TYR A 94 -6.41 5.36 7.35
CA TYR A 94 -5.11 5.93 6.95
C TYR A 94 -5.02 7.44 7.22
N ILE A 95 -6.05 8.19 6.84
CA ILE A 95 -6.08 9.65 7.02
C ILE A 95 -6.16 10.05 8.50
N ARG A 96 -6.90 9.32 9.34
CA ARG A 96 -6.90 9.55 10.80
C ARG A 96 -5.54 9.28 11.43
N THR A 97 -4.77 8.33 10.91
CA THR A 97 -3.42 8.05 11.41
C THR A 97 -2.42 9.13 10.99
N VAL A 98 -2.37 9.52 9.71
CA VAL A 98 -1.37 10.48 9.21
C VAL A 98 -1.72 11.96 9.41
N TYR A 99 -3.00 12.31 9.54
CA TYR A 99 -3.47 13.69 9.71
C TYR A 99 -4.37 13.84 10.96
N PRO A 100 -3.82 14.19 12.12
CA PRO A 100 -4.53 14.14 13.40
C PRO A 100 -5.84 14.95 13.48
N ALA A 101 -5.99 16.04 12.71
CA ALA A 101 -7.24 16.82 12.67
C ALA A 101 -8.43 15.99 12.12
N ALA A 102 -8.17 15.04 11.21
CA ALA A 102 -9.20 14.15 10.67
C ALA A 102 -9.79 13.16 11.70
N ARG A 103 -9.19 13.06 12.89
CA ARG A 103 -9.76 12.32 14.04
C ARG A 103 -10.98 13.05 14.61
N GLN A 104 -11.01 14.38 14.52
CA GLN A 104 -12.13 15.23 14.96
C GLN A 104 -13.09 15.55 13.82
N THR A 105 -12.60 15.86 12.62
CA THR A 105 -13.45 16.19 11.46
C THR A 105 -12.79 15.78 10.15
N LEU A 106 -13.42 14.85 9.43
CA LEU A 106 -12.98 14.43 8.10
C LEU A 106 -13.31 15.50 7.04
N PRO A 107 -12.42 15.79 6.09
CA PRO A 107 -12.76 16.60 4.90
C PRO A 107 -13.98 16.02 4.15
N PRO A 108 -14.81 16.83 3.47
CA PRO A 108 -16.02 16.35 2.79
C PRO A 108 -15.77 15.24 1.77
N SER A 109 -14.69 15.33 0.98
CA SER A 109 -14.27 14.31 0.01
C SER A 109 -13.67 13.05 0.65
N LEU A 110 -13.66 12.95 1.98
CA LEU A 110 -13.11 11.84 2.77
C LEU A 110 -14.12 11.32 3.81
N GLN A 111 -15.40 11.64 3.65
CA GLN A 111 -16.47 10.96 4.38
C GLN A 111 -16.55 9.49 3.94
N PRO A 112 -16.83 8.52 4.84
CA PRO A 112 -16.95 7.12 4.48
C PRO A 112 -18.16 6.86 3.58
N LEU A 113 -18.10 5.79 2.78
CA LEU A 113 -19.27 5.31 2.04
C LEU A 113 -20.28 4.65 3.01
N PRO A 114 -21.58 4.66 2.68
CA PRO A 114 -22.58 3.91 3.46
C PRO A 114 -22.25 2.42 3.47
N ALA A 115 -22.57 1.75 4.58
CA ALA A 115 -22.47 0.29 4.65
C ALA A 115 -23.49 -0.36 3.68
N PRO A 116 -23.08 -1.38 2.88
CA PRO A 116 -23.96 -2.02 1.90
C PRO A 116 -25.23 -2.58 2.56
N SER A 117 -26.39 -2.04 2.17
CA SER A 117 -27.67 -2.24 2.87
C SER A 117 -28.79 -2.60 1.88
N GLY A 118 -28.69 -3.81 1.32
CA GLY A 118 -29.70 -4.39 0.42
C GLY A 118 -29.22 -4.53 -1.02
N PRO A 119 -30.15 -4.62 -2.01
CA PRO A 119 -29.80 -4.76 -3.41
C PRO A 119 -29.29 -3.43 -3.99
N VAL A 120 -28.06 -3.43 -4.51
CA VAL A 120 -27.38 -2.22 -5.02
C VAL A 120 -27.55 -2.07 -6.52
N GLY A 121 -27.91 -0.87 -6.99
CA GLY A 121 -28.03 -0.54 -8.41
C GLY A 121 -26.70 -0.17 -9.07
N ILE A 122 -26.66 -0.20 -10.42
CA ILE A 122 -25.49 0.29 -11.16
C ILE A 122 -25.26 1.79 -10.95
N ALA A 123 -26.32 2.59 -10.83
CA ALA A 123 -26.22 4.02 -10.56
C ALA A 123 -25.59 4.33 -9.19
N ASP A 124 -25.82 3.47 -8.20
CA ASP A 124 -25.29 3.62 -6.85
C ASP A 124 -23.82 3.21 -6.80
N VAL A 125 -23.46 2.08 -7.43
CA VAL A 125 -22.06 1.68 -7.66
C VAL A 125 -21.27 2.75 -8.42
N ASN A 126 -21.85 3.39 -9.44
CA ASN A 126 -21.21 4.51 -10.14
C ASN A 126 -20.91 5.67 -9.17
N ARG A 127 -21.93 6.12 -8.41
CA ARG A 127 -21.80 7.21 -7.43
C ARG A 127 -20.78 6.88 -6.34
N HIS A 128 -20.76 5.64 -5.85
CA HIS A 128 -19.80 5.18 -4.85
C HIS A 128 -18.37 5.11 -5.41
N TYR A 129 -18.20 4.75 -6.70
CA TYR A 129 -16.88 4.78 -7.34
C TYR A 129 -16.38 6.20 -7.60
N GLU A 130 -17.26 7.13 -8.00
CA GLU A 130 -16.92 8.56 -8.13
C GLU A 130 -16.44 9.13 -6.80
N HIS A 131 -17.19 8.88 -5.73
CA HIS A 131 -16.78 9.28 -4.38
C HIS A 131 -15.47 8.60 -3.96
N ALA A 132 -15.25 7.33 -4.30
CA ALA A 132 -13.97 6.65 -4.04
C ALA A 132 -12.79 7.25 -4.83
N LEU A 133 -13.01 7.82 -6.02
CA LEU A 133 -11.99 8.57 -6.76
C LEU A 133 -11.70 9.93 -6.11
N GLU A 134 -12.72 10.61 -5.55
CA GLU A 134 -12.53 11.83 -4.76
C GLU A 134 -11.79 11.56 -3.44
N MET A 135 -12.11 10.45 -2.77
CA MET A 135 -11.35 9.94 -1.62
C MET A 135 -9.90 9.65 -2.01
N ASN A 136 -9.64 8.99 -3.14
CA ASN A 136 -8.27 8.74 -3.62
C ASN A 136 -7.50 10.05 -3.84
N ALA A 137 -8.11 11.04 -4.49
CA ALA A 137 -7.47 12.33 -4.76
C ALA A 137 -7.18 13.13 -3.47
N GLY A 138 -8.14 13.21 -2.55
CA GLY A 138 -7.97 13.88 -1.26
C GLY A 138 -6.99 13.16 -0.33
N MET A 139 -7.03 11.82 -0.30
CA MET A 139 -6.10 10.99 0.45
C MET A 139 -4.67 11.14 -0.06
N TRP A 140 -4.49 11.28 -1.38
CA TRP A 140 -3.19 11.53 -1.99
C TRP A 140 -2.65 12.93 -1.67
N GLU A 141 -3.47 14.00 -1.71
CA GLU A 141 -2.99 15.34 -1.32
C GLU A 141 -2.46 15.34 0.13
N ILE A 142 -3.20 14.71 1.05
CA ILE A 142 -2.81 14.61 2.47
C ILE A 142 -1.62 13.67 2.67
N GLY A 143 -1.60 12.49 2.05
CA GLY A 143 -0.48 11.54 2.18
C GLY A 143 0.83 12.10 1.63
N MET A 144 0.79 12.77 0.47
CA MET A 144 1.99 13.41 -0.09
C MET A 144 2.51 14.56 0.78
N ALA A 145 1.61 15.29 1.46
CA ALA A 145 2.00 16.30 2.45
C ALA A 145 2.59 15.65 3.71
N ALA A 146 1.98 14.58 4.23
CA ALA A 146 2.47 13.83 5.39
C ALA A 146 3.83 13.15 5.16
N ASP A 147 4.08 12.58 3.98
CA ASP A 147 5.32 11.84 3.67
C ASP A 147 6.48 12.77 3.30
N PHE A 148 6.28 13.71 2.36
CA PHE A 148 7.34 14.61 1.88
C PHE A 148 7.48 15.88 2.74
N GLY A 149 6.46 16.28 3.50
CA GLY A 149 6.35 17.65 4.03
C GLY A 149 5.95 18.66 2.96
N LYS A 150 5.24 18.23 1.91
CA LYS A 150 4.77 19.12 0.83
C LYS A 150 3.71 20.12 1.32
N PRO A 151 3.66 21.34 0.76
CA PRO A 151 2.50 22.22 0.92
C PRO A 151 1.22 21.56 0.39
N SER A 152 0.17 21.57 1.20
CA SER A 152 -1.22 21.22 0.86
C SER A 152 -2.12 22.42 1.16
N LYS A 153 -3.36 22.41 0.66
CA LYS A 153 -4.42 23.33 1.10
C LYS A 153 -4.78 23.14 2.58
N LEU A 154 -4.48 21.96 3.13
CA LEU A 154 -4.66 21.60 4.53
C LEU A 154 -3.32 21.71 5.26
N ALA A 155 -3.36 22.13 6.54
CA ALA A 155 -2.19 22.18 7.41
C ALA A 155 -1.82 20.76 7.91
N VAL A 156 -1.36 19.91 7.00
CA VAL A 156 -0.95 18.53 7.29
C VAL A 156 0.48 18.53 7.87
N PRO A 157 0.70 18.03 9.09
CA PRO A 157 2.05 17.88 9.63
C PRO A 157 2.77 16.72 8.95
N LYS A 158 4.11 16.75 8.91
CA LYS A 158 4.88 15.59 8.48
C LYS A 158 4.64 14.42 9.44
N TYR A 159 4.30 13.25 8.90
CA TYR A 159 4.14 12.02 9.67
C TYR A 159 5.51 11.40 9.96
N ASN A 160 5.75 11.02 11.23
CA ASN A 160 7.01 10.46 11.70
C ASN A 160 6.84 9.11 12.43
N GLY A 161 5.67 8.46 12.26
CA GLY A 161 5.38 7.16 12.86
C GLY A 161 5.89 5.97 12.04
N PRO A 162 5.50 4.74 12.40
CA PRO A 162 5.86 3.52 11.66
C PRO A 162 5.37 3.58 10.21
N LEU A 163 6.11 2.98 9.26
CA LEU A 163 5.68 2.94 7.85
C LEU A 163 4.25 2.38 7.71
N LEU A 164 3.43 3.14 6.99
CA LEU A 164 2.06 2.81 6.58
C LEU A 164 2.00 2.78 5.06
N PHE A 165 1.11 1.96 4.51
CA PHE A 165 0.80 1.98 3.08
C PHE A 165 -0.56 2.63 2.86
N MET A 166 -0.60 3.66 2.01
CA MET A 166 -1.84 4.24 1.50
C MET A 166 -2.64 3.14 0.78
N PRO A 167 -3.96 2.98 1.05
CA PRO A 167 -4.81 2.04 0.33
C PRO A 167 -4.78 2.28 -1.18
N VAL A 168 -4.48 1.22 -1.95
CA VAL A 168 -4.41 1.27 -3.41
C VAL A 168 -5.78 1.66 -3.98
N ALA A 169 -5.82 2.58 -4.94
CA ALA A 169 -7.06 3.03 -5.58
C ALA A 169 -7.89 1.84 -6.13
N PRO A 170 -9.23 1.86 -5.99
CA PRO A 170 -10.07 0.74 -6.42
C PRO A 170 -10.06 0.57 -7.94
N PRO A 171 -10.08 -0.69 -8.44
CA PRO A 171 -10.11 -0.97 -9.88
C PRO A 171 -11.38 -0.42 -10.52
N PHE A 172 -11.28 -0.06 -11.79
CA PHE A 172 -12.41 0.44 -12.58
C PHE A 172 -13.57 -0.58 -12.65
N PRO A 173 -14.86 -0.17 -12.56
CA PRO A 173 -15.99 -1.09 -12.58
C PRO A 173 -16.20 -1.75 -13.97
N PRO A 174 -16.06 -3.08 -14.12
CA PRO A 174 -16.27 -3.81 -15.38
C PRO A 174 -17.77 -4.09 -15.63
N LEU A 175 -18.63 -3.13 -15.32
CA LEU A 175 -20.07 -3.32 -15.07
C LEU A 175 -20.99 -2.55 -16.05
N GLN A 176 -20.39 -1.84 -17.00
CA GLN A 176 -21.04 -0.91 -17.92
C GLN A 176 -20.73 -1.28 -19.37
N ASP A 177 -21.58 -0.88 -20.31
CA ASP A 177 -21.26 -0.92 -21.74
C ASP A 177 -20.26 0.20 -22.05
N VAL A 178 -19.29 -0.06 -22.93
CA VAL A 178 -18.35 0.97 -23.43
C VAL A 178 -19.04 2.13 -24.16
N ARG A 179 -20.31 1.94 -24.54
CA ARG A 179 -21.20 2.94 -25.16
C ARG A 179 -21.97 3.79 -24.13
N ASP A 180 -21.90 3.48 -22.84
CA ASP A 180 -22.58 4.24 -21.79
C ASP A 180 -21.87 5.60 -21.54
N PRO A 181 -22.55 6.75 -21.61
CA PRO A 181 -21.93 8.04 -21.29
C PRO A 181 -21.41 8.11 -19.84
N GLN A 182 -21.97 7.33 -18.91
CA GLN A 182 -21.43 7.20 -17.56
C GLN A 182 -20.09 6.45 -17.56
N PHE A 183 -19.92 5.40 -18.37
CA PHE A 183 -18.62 4.73 -18.53
C PHE A 183 -17.56 5.70 -19.04
N ALA A 184 -17.86 6.45 -20.10
CA ALA A 184 -16.95 7.47 -20.63
C ALA A 184 -16.58 8.53 -19.58
N ARG A 185 -17.54 8.98 -18.76
CA ARG A 185 -17.30 9.90 -17.65
C ARG A 185 -16.43 9.31 -16.55
N LEU A 186 -16.73 8.09 -16.08
CA LEU A 186 -15.92 7.40 -15.06
C LEU A 186 -14.49 7.18 -15.55
N VAL A 187 -14.29 6.68 -16.78
CA VAL A 187 -12.96 6.45 -17.37
C VAL A 187 -12.16 7.76 -17.41
N THR A 188 -12.81 8.86 -17.79
CA THR A 188 -12.21 10.20 -17.79
C THR A 188 -11.81 10.65 -16.37
N MET A 189 -12.65 10.40 -15.36
CA MET A 189 -12.34 10.72 -13.96
C MET A 189 -11.19 9.86 -13.41
N THR A 190 -11.21 8.53 -13.60
CA THR A 190 -10.13 7.63 -13.18
C THR A 190 -8.81 8.03 -13.82
N LYS A 191 -8.79 8.28 -15.15
CA LYS A 191 -7.58 8.72 -15.86
C LYS A 191 -7.08 10.08 -15.36
N LYS A 192 -7.95 11.05 -15.11
CA LYS A 192 -7.58 12.37 -14.58
C LYS A 192 -6.89 12.26 -13.21
N VAL A 193 -7.34 11.36 -12.34
CA VAL A 193 -6.71 11.13 -11.03
C VAL A 193 -5.37 10.40 -11.19
N ASP A 194 -5.32 9.33 -11.98
CA ASP A 194 -4.11 8.54 -12.26
C ASP A 194 -2.98 9.39 -12.89
N ASP A 195 -3.29 10.17 -13.94
CA ASP A 195 -2.33 11.09 -14.58
C ASP A 195 -1.79 12.14 -13.59
N ALA A 196 -2.65 12.67 -12.72
CA ALA A 196 -2.27 13.68 -11.72
C ALA A 196 -1.38 13.09 -10.61
N GLN A 197 -1.71 11.89 -10.11
CA GLN A 197 -0.91 11.16 -9.12
C GLN A 197 0.47 10.80 -9.68
N LYS A 198 0.52 10.27 -10.92
CA LYS A 198 1.77 9.98 -11.65
C LYS A 198 2.62 11.23 -11.87
N ALA A 199 2.01 12.34 -12.30
CA ALA A 199 2.73 13.60 -12.48
C ALA A 199 3.32 14.13 -11.17
N ASP A 200 2.61 14.01 -10.04
CA ASP A 200 3.14 14.48 -8.76
C ASP A 200 4.21 13.56 -8.14
N LEU A 201 4.13 12.25 -8.43
CA LEU A 201 5.19 11.28 -8.09
C LEU A 201 6.45 11.48 -8.95
N ALA A 202 6.30 11.84 -10.23
CA ALA A 202 7.43 12.24 -11.06
C ALA A 202 8.13 13.50 -10.49
N ARG A 203 7.36 14.45 -9.93
CA ARG A 203 7.91 15.63 -9.23
C ARG A 203 8.59 15.27 -7.89
N GLN A 204 8.01 14.40 -7.06
CA GLN A 204 8.68 13.80 -5.88
C GLN A 204 10.06 13.26 -6.28
N ASN A 205 10.12 12.44 -7.33
CA ASN A 205 11.33 11.73 -7.74
C ASN A 205 12.40 12.67 -8.30
N ALA A 206 12.02 13.65 -9.12
CA ALA A 206 12.94 14.66 -9.63
C ALA A 206 13.53 15.55 -8.51
N ALA A 207 12.70 15.96 -7.52
CA ALA A 207 13.16 16.72 -6.37
C ALA A 207 14.13 15.91 -5.49
N ASN A 208 13.80 14.65 -5.21
CA ASN A 208 14.68 13.74 -4.46
C ASN A 208 16.00 13.49 -5.20
N ALA A 209 15.98 13.27 -6.52
CA ALA A 209 17.19 13.09 -7.31
C ALA A 209 18.11 14.32 -7.24
N LYS A 210 17.54 15.54 -7.30
CA LYS A 210 18.30 16.78 -7.11
C LYS A 210 18.90 16.89 -5.71
N LEU A 211 18.13 16.61 -4.65
CA LEU A 211 18.62 16.63 -3.27
C LEU A 211 19.74 15.61 -3.02
N MET A 212 19.62 14.41 -3.60
CA MET A 212 20.67 13.38 -3.53
C MET A 212 21.93 13.79 -4.30
N ALA A 213 21.78 14.39 -5.47
CA ALA A 213 22.91 14.92 -6.25
C ALA A 213 23.62 16.09 -5.53
N GLU A 214 22.88 17.03 -4.94
CA GLU A 214 23.44 18.11 -4.12
C GLU A 214 24.15 17.56 -2.87
N THR A 215 23.58 16.54 -2.23
CA THR A 215 24.19 15.87 -1.07
C THR A 215 25.47 15.13 -1.45
N ALA A 216 25.48 14.44 -2.60
CA ALA A 216 26.66 13.77 -3.12
C ALA A 216 27.76 14.78 -3.52
N ALA A 217 27.40 15.88 -4.18
CA ALA A 217 28.32 16.96 -4.53
C ALA A 217 28.94 17.61 -3.28
N ARG A 218 28.15 17.90 -2.25
CA ARG A 218 28.67 18.39 -0.95
C ARG A 218 29.59 17.39 -0.27
N ARG A 219 29.27 16.08 -0.30
CA ARG A 219 30.15 15.03 0.23
C ARG A 219 31.47 14.93 -0.55
N ALA A 220 31.43 15.06 -1.87
CA ALA A 220 32.63 15.05 -2.71
C ALA A 220 33.50 16.29 -2.48
N ALA A 221 32.90 17.49 -2.43
CA ALA A 221 33.62 18.74 -2.16
C ALA A 221 34.22 18.82 -0.75
N ASN A 222 33.57 18.17 0.23
CA ASN A 222 34.06 18.10 1.61
C ASN A 222 34.90 16.83 1.90
N ARG A 223 35.20 15.98 0.91
CA ARG A 223 36.09 14.83 1.10
C ARG A 223 37.53 15.35 1.12
N PRO A 224 38.35 15.05 2.15
CA PRO A 224 39.74 15.48 2.17
C PRO A 224 40.51 14.85 0.97
N PRO A 225 41.43 15.59 0.33
CA PRO A 225 42.19 15.08 -0.81
C PRO A 225 43.21 14.03 -0.35
N GLY A 226 42.85 12.76 -0.49
CA GLY A 226 43.68 11.60 -0.13
C GLY A 226 42.88 10.30 -0.11
N PRO A 227 43.51 9.15 0.20
CA PRO A 227 42.77 7.95 0.62
C PRO A 227 42.01 8.24 1.92
N ASP A 228 40.82 7.68 2.07
CA ASP A 228 40.01 7.90 3.28
C ASP A 228 40.73 7.31 4.51
N PRO A 229 40.97 8.07 5.60
CA PRO A 229 41.74 7.56 6.74
C PRO A 229 41.14 6.29 7.34
N LEU A 230 39.81 6.18 7.33
CA LEU A 230 39.07 5.03 7.86
C LEU A 230 39.12 3.80 6.94
N ASP A 231 39.14 3.99 5.61
CA ASP A 231 39.29 2.90 4.63
C ASP A 231 40.75 2.44 4.50
N SER A 232 41.71 3.25 4.95
CA SER A 232 43.14 2.96 4.80
C SER A 232 43.65 1.84 5.73
N ILE A 233 43.00 1.60 6.87
CA ILE A 233 43.45 0.66 7.92
C ILE A 233 42.61 -0.61 7.92
N ASN A 234 43.26 -1.78 7.90
CA ASN A 234 42.59 -3.07 8.01
C ASN A 234 42.13 -3.32 9.47
N PRO A 235 40.82 -3.43 9.76
CA PRO A 235 40.30 -3.54 11.11
C PRO A 235 40.64 -4.86 11.82
N ARG A 236 41.21 -5.85 11.13
CA ARG A 236 41.73 -7.09 11.74
C ARG A 236 43.19 -6.99 12.19
N THR A 237 43.95 -6.00 11.73
CA THR A 237 45.39 -5.89 12.02
C THR A 237 45.82 -4.54 12.60
N GLY A 238 44.98 -3.50 12.50
CA GLY A 238 45.34 -2.14 12.94
C GLY A 238 46.42 -1.47 12.09
N LEU A 239 46.80 -2.10 10.96
CA LEU A 239 47.82 -1.62 10.03
C LEU A 239 47.17 -1.19 8.71
N PRO A 240 47.82 -0.32 7.91
CA PRO A 240 47.36 -0.01 6.57
C PRO A 240 47.14 -1.27 5.72
N TYR A 241 46.14 -1.25 4.84
CA TYR A 241 46.02 -2.28 3.81
C TYR A 241 47.31 -2.33 2.96
N PRO A 242 47.82 -3.53 2.61
CA PRO A 242 48.92 -3.63 1.67
C PRO A 242 48.50 -2.98 0.34
N PRO A 243 49.42 -2.32 -0.39
CA PRO A 243 49.08 -1.74 -1.68
C PRO A 243 48.53 -2.82 -2.60
N PRO A 244 47.45 -2.54 -3.36
CA PRO A 244 46.86 -3.52 -4.25
C PRO A 244 47.92 -4.03 -5.22
N ALA A 245 48.02 -5.36 -5.35
CA ALA A 245 48.97 -5.99 -6.24
C ALA A 245 48.76 -5.43 -7.66
N GLN A 246 49.77 -4.76 -8.21
CA GLN A 246 49.74 -4.28 -9.59
C GLN A 246 49.91 -5.49 -10.52
N GLU A 247 48.81 -6.21 -10.76
CA GLU A 247 48.66 -7.02 -11.97
C GLU A 247 48.72 -6.07 -13.17
N THR A 248 49.94 -5.84 -13.67
CA THR A 248 50.15 -5.16 -14.95
C THR A 248 49.66 -6.07 -16.05
N GLN A 249 48.34 -6.07 -16.32
CA GLN A 249 47.81 -6.54 -17.60
C GLN A 249 48.54 -5.78 -18.69
N ARG A 250 49.39 -6.50 -19.44
CA ARG A 250 50.02 -5.95 -20.62
C ARG A 250 49.00 -6.08 -21.74
N TRP A 251 49.11 -5.20 -22.74
CA TRP A 251 48.15 -5.16 -23.84
C TRP A 251 48.90 -5.31 -25.15
N CYS A 252 48.94 -6.54 -25.64
CA CYS A 252 49.55 -6.89 -26.90
C CYS A 252 48.63 -6.44 -28.04
N THR A 253 49.19 -5.80 -29.06
CA THR A 253 48.44 -5.44 -30.26
C THR A 253 48.55 -6.60 -31.25
N MET A 254 47.49 -7.41 -31.35
CA MET A 254 47.44 -8.53 -32.27
C MET A 254 46.81 -8.06 -33.58
N MET A 255 47.54 -8.24 -34.69
CA MET A 255 47.13 -7.83 -36.03
C MET A 255 46.61 -9.06 -36.80
N GLY A 256 45.32 -9.07 -37.14
CA GLY A 256 44.70 -10.12 -37.94
C GLY A 256 43.76 -9.52 -38.99
N ASN A 257 43.86 -9.97 -40.24
CA ASN A 257 42.99 -9.58 -41.36
C ASN A 257 42.68 -8.07 -41.45
N GLY A 258 43.69 -7.22 -41.24
CA GLY A 258 43.59 -5.76 -41.37
C GLY A 258 42.99 -5.01 -40.17
N VAL A 259 42.58 -5.71 -39.10
CA VAL A 259 42.06 -5.08 -37.87
C VAL A 259 43.01 -5.36 -36.70
N GLY A 260 43.50 -4.28 -36.07
CA GLY A 260 44.37 -4.36 -34.89
C GLY A 260 43.57 -4.35 -33.60
N GLY A 261 43.60 -5.47 -32.85
CA GLY A 261 42.98 -5.58 -31.53
C GLY A 261 44.00 -5.50 -30.40
N ARG A 262 43.67 -4.79 -29.31
CA ARG A 262 44.40 -4.96 -28.04
C ARG A 262 43.85 -6.17 -27.30
N VAL A 263 44.71 -7.14 -27.02
CA VAL A 263 44.41 -8.35 -26.24
C VAL A 263 45.29 -8.41 -24.97
N PRO A 264 44.83 -9.01 -23.86
CA PRO A 264 45.64 -9.16 -22.66
C PRO A 264 46.88 -10.03 -22.89
N CYS A 265 48.00 -9.67 -22.26
CA CYS A 265 49.25 -10.42 -22.16
C CYS A 265 50.08 -9.94 -20.94
#